data_AF-A0A4P5V573-F1
#
_entry.id   AF-A0A4P5V573-F1
#
_cell.length_a   1.000
_cell.length_b   1.000
_cell.length_c   1.000
_cell.angle_alpha   90.00
_cell.angle_beta   90.00
_cell.angle_gamma   90.00
#
_symmetry.space_group_name_H-M   'P 1'
#
loop_
_entity.id
_entity.type
_entity.pdbx_description
1 polymer ?
#
loop_
_entity_poly.entity_id
_entity_poly.type
_entity_poly.pdbx_seq_one_letter_code
_entity_poly.pdbx_strand_id
1 'polypeptide(L)'
;MKDRLGRVMNDPSFVYGEVYGPMITVERSIVLLQVRLAQLPPETLTLEFLDEQYSALLKTLVSSGLCVVTSFTQPTIEKTIWFAHQRSQIDRFRD
;
A
#
# COMPACT_ATOMS: atom_id res chain seq x y z
N MET A 1 -11.42 17.62 -1.59
CA MET A 1 -12.06 16.27 -1.52
C MET A 1 -11.20 15.16 -2.12
N LYS A 2 -10.51 15.38 -3.25
CA LYS A 2 -9.67 14.38 -3.95
C LYS A 2 -8.58 13.76 -3.04
N ASP A 3 -7.90 14.58 -2.23
CA ASP A 3 -6.80 14.12 -1.36
C ASP A 3 -7.27 13.24 -0.20
N ARG A 4 -8.51 13.43 0.26
CA ARG A 4 -9.09 12.66 1.36
C ARG A 4 -9.41 11.23 0.91
N LEU A 5 -9.95 11.06 -0.30
CA LEU A 5 -10.16 9.74 -0.90
C LEU A 5 -8.82 9.06 -1.22
N GLY A 6 -7.82 9.80 -1.70
CA GLY A 6 -6.49 9.25 -1.94
C GLY A 6 -5.82 8.71 -0.66
N ARG A 7 -5.94 9.42 0.47
CA ARG A 7 -5.46 8.90 1.76
C ARG A 7 -6.20 7.64 2.21
N VAL A 8 -7.53 7.63 2.12
CA VAL A 8 -8.35 6.46 2.48
C VAL A 8 -7.95 5.25 1.64
N MET A 9 -7.77 5.42 0.33
CA MET A 9 -7.41 4.33 -0.57
C MET A 9 -5.93 3.95 -0.50
N ASN A 10 -5.08 4.71 0.19
CA ASN A 10 -3.69 4.35 0.49
C ASN A 10 -3.53 3.75 1.89
N ASP A 11 -4.59 3.71 2.70
CA ASP A 11 -4.54 3.12 4.02
C ASP A 11 -4.63 1.58 3.91
N PRO A 12 -3.57 0.84 4.27
CA PRO A 12 -3.54 -0.61 4.15
C PRO A 12 -4.51 -1.31 5.12
N SER A 13 -5.03 -0.62 6.14
CA SER A 13 -5.99 -1.22 7.08
C SER A 13 -7.29 -1.64 6.41
N PHE A 14 -7.68 -0.97 5.32
CA PHE A 14 -8.88 -1.30 4.57
C PHE A 14 -8.78 -2.67 3.87
N VAL A 15 -7.57 -3.09 3.49
CA VAL A 15 -7.36 -4.29 2.67
C VAL A 15 -6.74 -5.45 3.45
N TYR A 16 -5.85 -5.16 4.42
CA TYR A 16 -5.18 -6.19 5.23
C TYR A 16 -5.81 -6.37 6.61
N GLY A 17 -6.71 -5.49 7.05
CA GLY A 17 -7.36 -5.62 8.36
C GLY A 17 -6.42 -5.32 9.54
N GLU A 18 -5.31 -4.64 9.29
CA GLU A 18 -4.31 -4.29 10.31
C GLU A 18 -4.18 -2.77 10.34
N VAL A 19 -4.33 -2.18 11.52
CA VAL A 19 -4.11 -0.74 11.71
C VAL A 19 -2.65 -0.54 12.10
N TYR A 20 -1.94 0.21 11.27
CA TYR A 20 -0.50 0.41 11.39
C TYR A 20 -0.19 1.79 11.99
N GLY A 21 0.77 1.84 12.91
CA GLY A 21 1.24 3.08 13.54
C GLY A 21 2.77 3.19 13.50
N PRO A 22 3.36 4.37 13.25
CA PRO A 22 2.71 5.62 12.88
C PRO A 22 2.30 5.65 11.39
N MET A 23 1.07 6.12 11.10
CA MET A 23 0.50 6.16 9.74
C MET A 23 1.38 6.90 8.73
N ILE A 24 2.05 7.99 9.14
CA ILE A 24 2.91 8.77 8.25
C ILE A 24 4.11 7.97 7.71
N THR A 25 4.66 7.05 8.51
CA THR A 25 5.76 6.17 8.07
C THR A 25 5.25 5.17 7.04
N VAL A 26 4.06 4.61 7.28
CA VAL A 26 3.41 3.66 6.38
C VAL A 26 3.09 4.31 5.05
N GLU A 27 2.42 5.47 5.06
CA GLU A 27 2.07 6.24 3.86
C GLU A 27 3.32 6.57 3.03
N ARG A 28 4.38 7.09 3.66
CA ARG A 28 5.64 7.42 2.96
C ARG A 28 6.29 6.18 2.36
N SER A 29 6.27 5.06 3.08
CA SER A 29 6.87 3.82 2.60
C SER A 29 6.08 3.20 1.43
N ILE A 30 4.74 3.31 1.46
CA ILE A 30 3.87 2.96 0.33
C ILE A 30 4.22 3.80 -0.89
N VAL A 31 4.37 5.12 -0.74
CA VAL A 31 4.74 6.01 -1.85
C VAL A 31 6.12 5.66 -2.42
N LEU A 32 7.11 5.41 -1.56
CA LEU A 32 8.44 4.97 -2.01
C LEU A 32 8.39 3.64 -2.78
N LEU A 33 7.57 2.69 -2.30
CA LEU A 33 7.34 1.45 -3.02
C LEU A 33 6.70 1.72 -4.39
N GLN A 34 5.66 2.54 -4.46
CA GLN A 34 4.99 2.88 -5.73
C GLN A 34 5.96 3.49 -6.75
N VAL A 35 6.82 4.43 -6.32
CA VAL A 35 7.86 5.02 -7.16
C VAL A 35 8.84 3.97 -7.67
N ARG A 36 9.24 3.02 -6.81
CA ARG A 36 10.13 1.91 -7.21
C ARG A 36 9.45 0.97 -8.21
N LEU A 37 8.18 0.64 -7.99
CA LEU A 37 7.40 -0.23 -8.88
C LEU A 37 7.13 0.42 -10.24
N ALA A 38 7.07 1.76 -10.30
CA ALA A 38 6.92 2.49 -11.56
C ALA A 38 8.11 2.28 -12.52
N GLN A 39 9.28 1.92 -12.00
CA GLN A 39 10.48 1.61 -12.80
C GLN A 39 10.45 0.21 -13.43
N LEU A 40 9.54 -0.67 -12.99
CA LEU A 40 9.43 -2.03 -13.52
C LEU A 40 8.55 -2.06 -14.80
N PRO A 41 8.66 -3.09 -15.64
CA PRO A 41 7.76 -3.24 -16.78
C PRO A 41 6.29 -3.42 -16.34
N PRO A 42 5.29 -2.75 -16.95
CA PRO A 42 3.88 -2.82 -16.52
C PRO A 42 3.30 -4.23 -16.42
N GLU A 43 3.74 -5.14 -17.27
CA GLU A 43 3.35 -6.55 -17.31
C GLU A 43 3.73 -7.32 -16.04
N THR A 44 4.72 -6.83 -15.27
CA THR A 44 5.13 -7.43 -13.99
C THR A 44 4.20 -7.08 -12.84
N LEU A 45 3.38 -6.02 -12.98
CA LEU A 45 2.49 -5.52 -11.92
C LEU A 45 1.17 -6.31 -11.86
N THR A 46 1.26 -7.63 -11.72
CA THR A 46 0.10 -8.49 -11.46
C THR A 46 -0.43 -8.30 -10.05
N LEU A 47 -1.65 -8.77 -9.78
CA LEU A 47 -2.25 -8.65 -8.44
C LEU A 47 -1.43 -9.41 -7.40
N GLU A 48 -0.98 -10.61 -7.74
CA GLU A 48 -0.16 -11.47 -6.90
C GLU A 48 1.16 -10.79 -6.57
N PHE A 49 1.82 -10.20 -7.58
CA PHE A 49 3.07 -9.49 -7.37
C PHE A 49 2.87 -8.26 -6.47
N LEU A 50 1.82 -7.46 -6.67
CA LEU A 50 1.54 -6.33 -5.80
C LEU A 50 1.28 -6.79 -4.36
N ASP A 51 0.51 -7.85 -4.15
CA ASP A 51 0.24 -8.40 -2.81
C ASP A 51 1.54 -8.82 -2.10
N GLU A 52 2.45 -9.49 -2.82
CA GLU A 52 3.77 -9.85 -2.30
C GLU A 52 4.58 -8.61 -1.90
N GLN A 53 4.63 -7.59 -2.76
CA GLN A 53 5.42 -6.38 -2.50
C GLN A 53 4.89 -5.58 -1.31
N TYR A 54 3.57 -5.37 -1.22
CA TYR A 54 2.96 -4.63 -0.12
C TYR A 54 3.03 -5.42 1.19
N SER A 55 2.79 -6.73 1.17
CA SER A 55 2.92 -7.58 2.35
C SER A 55 4.37 -7.61 2.86
N ALA A 56 5.34 -7.73 1.96
CA ALA A 56 6.76 -7.68 2.30
C ALA A 56 7.16 -6.33 2.91
N LEU A 57 6.65 -5.23 2.36
CA LEU A 57 6.87 -3.90 2.92
C LEU A 57 6.38 -3.81 4.37
N LEU A 58 5.11 -4.16 4.61
CA LEU A 58 4.49 -4.03 5.94
C LEU A 58 5.20 -4.92 6.97
N LYS A 59 5.52 -6.17 6.59
CA LYS A 59 6.33 -7.08 7.43
C LYS A 59 7.71 -6.50 7.75
N THR A 60 8.36 -5.88 6.77
CA THR A 60 9.68 -5.24 6.96
C THR A 60 9.58 -4.06 7.93
N LEU A 61 8.58 -3.19 7.76
CA LEU A 61 8.37 -2.04 8.65
C LEU A 61 8.10 -2.48 10.10
N VAL A 62 7.31 -3.53 10.29
CA VAL A 62 7.02 -4.08 11.62
C VAL A 62 8.27 -4.72 12.24
N SER A 63 8.96 -5.59 11.49
CA SER A 63 10.15 -6.28 12.00
C SER A 63 11.32 -5.34 12.32
N SER A 64 11.42 -4.20 11.64
CA SER A 64 12.45 -3.18 11.87
C SER A 64 12.09 -2.17 12.96
N GLY A 65 10.90 -2.28 13.56
CA GLY A 65 10.42 -1.34 14.58
C GLY A 65 10.07 0.05 14.05
N LEU A 66 10.04 0.25 12.73
CA LEU A 66 9.63 1.51 12.09
C LEU A 66 8.10 1.68 12.11
N CYS A 67 7.38 0.58 12.25
CA CYS A 67 5.93 0.53 12.39
C CYS A 67 5.53 -0.55 13.41
N VAL A 68 4.34 -0.42 13.99
CA VAL A 68 3.69 -1.40 14.84
C VAL A 68 2.24 -1.58 14.41
N VAL A 69 1.69 -2.77 14.62
CA VAL A 69 0.25 -2.99 14.50
C VAL A 69 -0.41 -2.52 15.80
N THR A 70 -1.25 -1.50 15.72
CA THR A 70 -1.92 -0.89 16.88
C THR A 70 -3.28 -1.51 17.17
N SER A 71 -3.95 -2.06 16.15
CA SER A 71 -5.18 -2.84 16.31
C SER A 71 -5.44 -3.70 15.07
N PHE A 72 -6.32 -4.68 15.22
CA PHE A 72 -6.85 -5.48 14.12
C PHE A 72 -8.29 -5.06 13.84
N THR A 73 -8.65 -5.04 12.57
CA THR A 73 -9.99 -4.75 12.08
C THR A 73 -10.33 -5.71 10.94
N GLN A 74 -11.60 -5.81 10.58
CA GLN A 74 -11.98 -6.54 9.39
C GLN A 74 -11.56 -5.74 8.14
N PRO A 75 -10.98 -6.37 7.10
CA PRO A 75 -10.84 -5.74 5.79
C PRO A 75 -12.20 -5.25 5.28
N THR A 76 -12.26 -4.00 4.86
CA THR A 76 -13.50 -3.32 4.44
C THR A 76 -13.57 -3.09 2.93
N ILE A 77 -12.49 -3.34 2.19
CA ILE A 77 -12.48 -3.30 0.72
C ILE A 77 -11.84 -4.55 0.16
N GLU A 78 -12.25 -4.93 -1.05
CA GLU A 78 -11.62 -6.03 -1.78
C GLU A 78 -10.18 -5.67 -2.20
N LYS A 79 -9.27 -6.64 -2.11
CA LYS A 79 -7.86 -6.52 -2.54
C LYS A 79 -7.72 -5.98 -3.96
N THR A 80 -8.54 -6.48 -4.88
CA THR A 80 -8.55 -6.09 -6.29
C THR A 80 -8.81 -4.59 -6.48
N ILE A 81 -9.77 -4.02 -5.73
CA ILE A 81 -10.13 -2.60 -5.79
C ILE A 81 -8.98 -1.75 -5.26
N TRP A 82 -8.39 -2.15 -4.13
CA TRP A 82 -7.25 -1.44 -3.56
C TRP A 82 -6.04 -1.47 -4.50
N PHE A 83 -5.67 -2.64 -5.02
CA PHE A 83 -4.55 -2.77 -5.95
C PHE A 83 -4.79 -2.03 -7.26
N ALA A 84 -6.02 -1.98 -7.78
CA ALA A 84 -6.34 -1.15 -8.94
C ALA A 84 -6.07 0.34 -8.66
N HIS A 85 -6.40 0.83 -7.46
CA HIS A 85 -6.04 2.19 -7.05
C HIS A 85 -4.53 2.38 -6.96
N GLN A 86 -3.82 1.46 -6.30
CA GLN A 86 -2.36 1.49 -6.16
C GLN A 86 -1.68 1.51 -7.53
N ARG A 87 -2.13 0.66 -8.46
CA ARG A 87 -1.64 0.63 -9.84
C ARG A 87 -1.85 1.96 -10.55
N SER A 88 -3.02 2.58 -10.41
CA SER A 88 -3.25 3.93 -10.95
C SER A 88 -2.30 4.98 -10.36
N GLN A 89 -1.87 4.86 -9.09
CA GLN A 89 -0.84 5.75 -8.53
C GLN A 89 0.54 5.44 -9.10
N ILE A 90 0.89 4.17 -9.25
CA ILE A 90 2.16 3.74 -9.86
C ILE A 90 2.27 4.27 -11.28
N ASP A 91 1.21 4.17 -12.08
CA ASP A 91 1.19 4.64 -13.46
C ASP A 91 1.42 6.15 -13.55
N ARG A 92 0.89 6.94 -12.60
CA ARG A 92 1.15 8.40 -12.52
C ARG A 92 2.60 8.77 -12.22
N PHE A 93 3.39 7.86 -11.62
CA PHE A 93 4.83 8.10 -11.42
C PHE A 93 5.66 7.74 -12.66
N ARG A 94 5.05 7.12 -13.68
CA ARG A 94 5.69 6.86 -14.98
C ARG A 94 5.55 8.05 -15.93
N ASP A 95 4.45 8.80 -15.80
CA ASP A 95 4.15 10.04 -16.54
C ASP A 95 5.04 11.20 -16.07
#